data_AF-A0A850QXZ6-F1
#
_entry.id   AF-A0A850QXZ6-F1
#
_cell.length_a   1.000
_cell.length_b   1.000
_cell.length_c   1.000
_cell.angle_alpha   90.00
_cell.angle_beta   90.00
_cell.angle_gamma   90.00
#
_symmetry.space_group_name_H-M   'P 1'
#
loop_
_entity.id
_entity.type
_entity.pdbx_description
1 polymer ?
#
loop_
_entity_poly.entity_id
_entity_poly.type
_entity_poly.pdbx_seq_one_letter_code
_entity_poly.pdbx_strand_id
1 'polypeptide(L)'
;MNRARTQLLIEENIYKNKIFLTKMGVEFSLFEPTLTGLKKSILDATYPVRTHFELENFHNYKEQGQGPEYKITHQAFFIDDDHQYQSKVSLYRPKTKKGDPRMWFTNLKNFVNAGDVIAIVIHKNKIFLLNLTVSNLSESYKKNNSCIKELIKEYHNIHFSVSQELLNKLKAFARTPFPALKNGDTALGYTLETMLGIPANSNKQPDYHGIELKSGRGKRTRTTLFAQVADWNLSPCKKSSEILDRYGYQRDDDFKLYCTVSTQKNNTQGLQFIYNEQRDQLEEWYLRDNLVAIWPGELLRNRLKEKHAETFWIEAKSEIVNEIEMFQLVKVTHTQSPILSQLVPLIQNGIITMDHLIKRNGKTGKVSEKGPLFKMNKHDLPLLFPEPITYSLV
;
A
#
# COMPACT_ATOMS: atom_id res chain seq x y z
N MET A 1 21.44 11.86 -30.00
CA MET A 1 20.68 11.97 -28.73
C MET A 1 21.17 10.85 -27.82
N ASN A 2 21.67 11.18 -26.61
CA ASN A 2 22.49 10.28 -25.81
C ASN A 2 21.64 9.15 -25.16
N ARG A 3 22.01 7.86 -25.33
CA ARG A 3 21.22 6.70 -24.84
C ARG A 3 20.89 6.79 -23.34
N ALA A 4 21.82 7.30 -22.54
CA ALA A 4 21.61 7.53 -21.11
C ALA A 4 20.49 8.54 -20.80
N ARG A 5 20.34 9.59 -21.63
CA ARG A 5 19.28 10.58 -21.47
C ARG A 5 17.91 10.00 -21.80
N THR A 6 17.82 9.13 -22.81
CA THR A 6 16.58 8.42 -23.16
C THR A 6 16.16 7.46 -22.05
N GLN A 7 17.11 6.71 -21.48
CA GLN A 7 16.84 5.80 -20.36
C GLN A 7 16.32 6.54 -19.12
N LEU A 8 16.97 7.66 -18.75
CA LEU A 8 16.52 8.50 -17.63
C LEU A 8 15.09 9.03 -17.83
N LEU A 9 14.74 9.42 -19.05
CA LEU A 9 13.39 9.92 -19.36
C LEU A 9 12.33 8.81 -19.23
N ILE A 10 12.66 7.59 -19.62
CA ILE A 10 11.79 6.41 -19.48
C ILE A 10 11.58 6.09 -18.00
N GLU A 11 12.65 6.06 -17.21
CA GLU A 11 12.58 5.82 -15.76
C GLU A 11 11.74 6.89 -15.05
N GLU A 12 11.92 8.16 -15.42
CA GLU A 12 11.10 9.27 -14.91
C GLU A 12 9.62 9.13 -15.29
N ASN A 13 9.32 8.70 -16.54
CA ASN A 13 7.94 8.47 -16.98
C ASN A 13 7.29 7.32 -16.20
N ILE A 14 7.99 6.19 -16.06
CA ILE A 14 7.55 5.04 -15.27
C ILE A 14 7.28 5.46 -13.83
N TYR A 15 8.18 6.24 -13.22
CA TYR A 15 8.01 6.77 -11.86
C TYR A 15 6.75 7.64 -11.74
N LYS A 16 6.55 8.58 -12.66
CA LYS A 16 5.34 9.44 -12.71
C LYS A 16 4.06 8.63 -12.88
N ASN A 17 4.08 7.59 -13.70
CA ASN A 17 2.93 6.73 -13.93
C ASN A 17 2.58 5.89 -12.69
N LYS A 18 3.57 5.36 -11.96
CA LYS A 18 3.32 4.68 -10.67
C LYS A 18 2.68 5.63 -9.65
N ILE A 19 3.21 6.86 -9.54
CA ILE A 19 2.61 7.89 -8.69
C ILE A 19 1.18 8.19 -9.13
N PHE A 20 0.93 8.29 -10.43
CA PHE A 20 -0.41 8.56 -10.95
C PHE A 20 -1.40 7.47 -10.53
N LEU A 21 -1.09 6.19 -10.77
CA LEU A 21 -1.96 5.08 -10.36
C LEU A 21 -2.22 5.08 -8.85
N THR A 22 -1.17 5.30 -8.05
CA THR A 22 -1.28 5.36 -6.59
C THR A 22 -2.17 6.51 -6.14
N LYS A 23 -1.96 7.73 -6.66
CA LYS A 23 -2.79 8.90 -6.37
C LYS A 23 -4.26 8.66 -6.67
N MET A 24 -4.52 7.91 -7.74
CA MET A 24 -5.84 7.50 -8.20
C MET A 24 -6.41 6.29 -7.41
N GLY A 25 -5.76 5.83 -6.34
CA GLY A 25 -6.29 4.72 -5.53
C GLY A 25 -6.32 3.37 -6.24
N VAL A 26 -5.59 3.21 -7.34
CA VAL A 26 -5.60 1.99 -8.15
C VAL A 26 -4.60 0.99 -7.58
N GLU A 27 -5.06 -0.21 -7.24
CA GLU A 27 -4.19 -1.34 -6.92
C GLU A 27 -3.57 -1.89 -8.21
N PHE A 28 -2.26 -2.12 -8.18
CA PHE A 28 -1.55 -2.60 -9.35
C PHE A 28 -0.32 -3.42 -8.99
N SER A 29 0.07 -4.30 -9.89
CA SER A 29 1.38 -4.97 -9.85
C SER A 29 2.12 -4.74 -11.15
N LEU A 30 3.44 -4.86 -11.14
CA LEU A 30 4.26 -4.65 -12.33
C LEU A 30 4.90 -5.95 -12.81
N PHE A 31 5.07 -6.07 -14.11
CA PHE A 31 5.98 -7.05 -14.70
C PHE A 31 6.76 -6.42 -15.85
N GLU A 32 7.92 -6.99 -16.13
CA GLU A 32 8.77 -6.60 -17.25
C GLU A 32 8.98 -7.83 -18.15
N PRO A 33 8.44 -7.83 -19.38
CA PRO A 33 8.55 -8.97 -20.25
C PRO A 33 9.97 -9.02 -20.84
N THR A 34 10.64 -10.16 -20.65
CA THR A 34 11.94 -10.40 -21.29
C THR A 34 11.75 -10.79 -22.77
N LEU A 35 12.80 -10.66 -23.57
CA LEU A 35 12.79 -11.11 -24.97
C LEU A 35 12.36 -12.59 -25.09
N THR A 36 12.85 -13.45 -24.20
CA THR A 36 12.47 -14.87 -24.15
C THR A 36 11.02 -15.03 -23.73
N GLY A 37 10.57 -14.26 -22.74
CA GLY A 37 9.18 -14.27 -22.26
C GLY A 37 8.18 -13.92 -23.35
N LEU A 38 8.48 -12.91 -24.19
CA LEU A 38 7.64 -12.54 -25.34
C LEU A 38 7.65 -13.60 -26.44
N LYS A 39 8.83 -14.12 -26.80
CA LYS A 39 8.97 -15.17 -27.83
C LYS A 39 8.18 -16.42 -27.47
N LYS A 40 8.23 -16.84 -26.20
CA LYS A 40 7.49 -18.00 -25.69
C LYS A 40 6.05 -17.66 -25.33
N SER A 41 5.72 -16.37 -25.20
CA SER A 41 4.46 -15.89 -24.62
C SER A 41 4.17 -16.58 -23.29
N ILE A 42 5.18 -16.67 -22.42
CA ILE A 42 5.07 -17.25 -21.07
C ILE A 42 5.92 -16.38 -20.14
N LEU A 43 5.29 -15.86 -19.08
CA LEU A 43 5.90 -15.02 -18.08
C LEU A 43 5.85 -15.72 -16.72
N ASP A 44 6.79 -15.35 -15.85
CA ASP A 44 6.70 -15.67 -14.43
C ASP A 44 5.66 -14.76 -13.77
N ALA A 45 4.73 -15.36 -13.03
CA ALA A 45 3.90 -14.65 -12.07
C ALA A 45 4.78 -14.36 -10.85
N THR A 46 5.53 -13.27 -10.93
CA THR A 46 6.45 -12.82 -9.88
C THR A 46 5.70 -12.63 -8.58
N TYR A 47 6.45 -12.64 -7.47
CA TYR A 47 5.86 -12.50 -6.15
C TYR A 47 4.92 -11.28 -6.00
N PRO A 48 5.29 -10.05 -6.41
CA PRO A 48 4.38 -8.90 -6.35
C PRO A 48 3.07 -9.08 -7.13
N VAL A 49 3.11 -9.77 -8.28
CA VAL A 49 1.90 -10.09 -9.06
C VAL A 49 1.01 -11.06 -8.31
N ARG A 50 1.58 -12.10 -7.70
CA ARG A 50 0.82 -13.08 -6.89
C ARG A 50 0.17 -12.42 -5.68
N THR A 51 0.92 -11.58 -4.96
CA THR A 51 0.38 -10.83 -3.82
C THR A 51 -0.76 -9.91 -4.25
N HIS A 52 -0.63 -9.19 -5.35
CA HIS A 52 -1.70 -8.34 -5.86
C HIS A 52 -2.95 -9.15 -6.25
N PHE A 53 -2.79 -10.31 -6.87
CA PHE A 53 -3.92 -11.19 -7.21
C PHE A 53 -4.61 -11.76 -5.97
N GLU A 54 -3.85 -12.09 -4.93
CA GLU A 54 -4.38 -12.53 -3.62
C GLU A 54 -5.14 -11.38 -2.93
N LEU A 55 -4.58 -10.17 -2.91
CA LEU A 55 -5.19 -8.97 -2.29
C LEU A 55 -6.52 -8.58 -2.94
N GLU A 56 -6.60 -8.68 -4.27
CA GLU A 56 -7.82 -8.38 -5.04
C GLU A 56 -8.81 -9.55 -5.10
N ASN A 57 -8.55 -10.65 -4.36
CA ASN A 57 -9.33 -11.89 -4.41
C ASN A 57 -9.53 -12.43 -5.84
N PHE A 58 -8.56 -12.17 -6.73
CA PHE A 58 -8.63 -12.55 -8.13
C PHE A 58 -8.16 -13.98 -8.36
N HIS A 59 -7.02 -14.35 -7.76
CA HIS A 59 -6.48 -15.71 -7.87
C HIS A 59 -5.45 -16.00 -6.77
N ASN A 60 -5.54 -17.18 -6.16
CA ASN A 60 -4.55 -17.70 -5.22
C ASN A 60 -3.78 -18.88 -5.84
N TYR A 61 -2.51 -18.66 -6.16
CA TYR A 61 -1.67 -19.72 -6.71
C TYR A 61 -1.35 -20.83 -5.70
N LYS A 62 -1.37 -20.56 -4.39
CA LYS A 62 -1.09 -21.60 -3.38
C LYS A 62 -2.17 -22.69 -3.40
N GLU A 63 -3.40 -22.32 -3.72
CA GLU A 63 -4.56 -23.21 -3.79
C GLU A 63 -4.72 -23.87 -5.16
N GLN A 64 -4.07 -23.35 -6.20
CA GLN A 64 -4.12 -23.92 -7.55
C GLN A 64 -3.33 -25.24 -7.63
N GLY A 65 -3.92 -26.29 -8.19
CA GLY A 65 -3.21 -27.54 -8.49
C GLY A 65 -2.08 -27.37 -9.51
N GLN A 66 -1.17 -28.35 -9.59
CA GLN A 66 -0.04 -28.33 -10.54
C GLN A 66 -0.35 -29.11 -11.80
N GLY A 67 -0.01 -28.55 -12.96
CA GLY A 67 -0.19 -29.20 -14.25
C GLY A 67 -1.24 -28.56 -15.15
N PRO A 68 -1.21 -28.89 -16.45
CA PRO A 68 -2.05 -28.24 -17.46
C PRO A 68 -3.55 -28.41 -17.18
N GLU A 69 -3.93 -29.46 -16.46
CA GLU A 69 -5.29 -29.76 -16.02
C GLU A 69 -5.86 -28.73 -15.04
N TYR A 70 -5.00 -28.02 -14.29
CA TYR A 70 -5.40 -26.99 -13.33
C TYR A 70 -5.21 -25.56 -13.87
N LYS A 71 -4.94 -25.41 -15.17
CA LYS A 71 -4.79 -24.09 -15.80
C LYS A 71 -6.12 -23.33 -15.74
N ILE A 72 -6.06 -22.09 -15.26
CA ILE A 72 -7.23 -21.19 -15.20
C ILE A 72 -7.07 -20.09 -16.24
N THR A 73 -8.17 -19.64 -16.86
CA THR A 73 -8.16 -18.56 -17.85
C THR A 73 -9.15 -17.48 -17.47
N HIS A 74 -8.70 -16.22 -17.52
CA HIS A 74 -9.54 -15.04 -17.29
C HIS A 74 -9.49 -14.10 -18.49
N GLN A 75 -10.47 -13.19 -18.56
CA GLN A 75 -10.45 -12.10 -19.52
C GLN A 75 -9.35 -11.11 -19.16
N ALA A 76 -8.64 -10.63 -20.19
CA ALA A 76 -7.65 -9.58 -20.07
C ALA A 76 -7.84 -8.55 -21.18
N PHE A 77 -7.35 -7.34 -20.97
CA PHE A 77 -7.42 -6.27 -21.95
C PHE A 77 -6.10 -5.51 -21.99
N PHE A 78 -5.66 -5.13 -23.18
CA PHE A 78 -4.57 -4.19 -23.37
C PHE A 78 -5.16 -2.81 -23.62
N ILE A 79 -4.72 -1.82 -22.87
CA ILE A 79 -5.33 -0.48 -22.87
C ILE A 79 -4.29 0.54 -23.30
N ASP A 80 -4.61 1.26 -24.37
CA ASP A 80 -3.95 2.52 -24.74
C ASP A 80 -4.98 3.66 -24.74
N ASP A 81 -4.60 4.84 -25.26
CA ASP A 81 -5.52 5.98 -25.30
C ASP A 81 -6.70 5.76 -26.24
N ASP A 82 -6.49 5.07 -27.36
CA ASP A 82 -7.44 5.02 -28.47
C ASP A 82 -8.25 3.71 -28.48
N HIS A 83 -7.72 2.64 -27.90
CA HIS A 83 -8.28 1.30 -28.01
C HIS A 83 -8.17 0.49 -26.72
N GLN A 84 -9.18 -0.39 -26.56
CA GLN A 84 -9.18 -1.50 -25.64
C GLN A 84 -9.13 -2.82 -26.43
N TYR A 85 -7.97 -3.46 -26.47
CA TYR A 85 -7.79 -4.73 -27.17
C TYR A 85 -8.12 -5.90 -26.26
N GLN A 86 -9.09 -6.71 -26.65
CA GLN A 86 -9.44 -7.92 -25.92
C GLN A 86 -8.32 -8.96 -25.98
N SER A 87 -8.03 -9.57 -24.84
CA SER A 87 -7.05 -10.64 -24.65
C SER A 87 -7.59 -11.66 -23.64
N LYS A 88 -6.76 -12.63 -23.30
CA LYS A 88 -6.98 -13.62 -22.24
C LYS A 88 -5.68 -13.79 -21.47
N VAL A 89 -5.80 -13.92 -20.15
CA VAL A 89 -4.69 -14.36 -19.30
C VAL A 89 -4.90 -15.82 -18.94
N SER A 90 -3.85 -16.63 -19.02
CA SER A 90 -3.84 -17.98 -18.49
C SER A 90 -2.89 -18.06 -17.31
N LEU A 91 -3.35 -18.66 -16.21
CA LEU A 91 -2.64 -18.80 -14.94
C LEU A 91 -2.35 -20.28 -14.71
N TYR A 92 -1.12 -20.62 -14.34
CA TYR A 92 -0.66 -22.01 -14.34
C TYR A 92 0.42 -22.28 -13.31
N ARG A 93 0.38 -23.47 -12.69
CA ARG A 93 1.49 -24.00 -11.90
C ARG A 93 2.15 -25.19 -12.59
N PRO A 94 3.46 -25.14 -12.89
CA PRO A 94 4.15 -26.26 -13.52
C PRO A 94 4.24 -27.48 -12.59
N LYS A 95 4.17 -28.70 -13.19
CA LYS A 95 4.43 -29.97 -12.48
C LYS A 95 5.88 -30.09 -12.03
N THR A 96 6.80 -29.57 -12.84
CA THR A 96 8.23 -29.63 -12.60
C THR A 96 8.72 -28.28 -12.09
N LYS A 97 9.19 -28.25 -10.83
CA LYS A 97 9.96 -27.21 -10.10
C LYS A 97 9.26 -26.55 -8.91
N LYS A 98 10.10 -26.10 -7.96
CA LYS A 98 9.85 -25.01 -6.98
C LYS A 98 9.83 -23.60 -7.62
N GLY A 99 9.69 -23.50 -8.95
CA GLY A 99 9.74 -22.23 -9.67
C GLY A 99 8.45 -21.44 -9.53
N ASP A 100 8.49 -20.14 -9.81
CA ASP A 100 7.30 -19.30 -9.76
C ASP A 100 6.20 -19.83 -10.70
N PRO A 101 4.92 -19.71 -10.28
CA PRO A 101 3.80 -19.91 -11.18
C PRO A 101 3.92 -19.07 -12.44
N ARG A 102 3.21 -19.45 -13.49
CA ARG A 102 3.29 -18.80 -14.80
C ARG A 102 2.00 -18.09 -15.12
N MET A 103 2.16 -16.98 -15.82
CA MET A 103 1.07 -16.27 -16.47
C MET A 103 1.40 -16.03 -17.94
N TRP A 104 0.41 -15.99 -18.81
CA TRP A 104 0.60 -15.48 -20.17
C TRP A 104 -0.64 -14.80 -20.71
N PHE A 105 -0.39 -13.74 -21.47
CA PHE A 105 -1.41 -12.94 -22.12
C PHE A 105 -1.37 -13.21 -23.62
N THR A 106 -2.51 -13.64 -24.18
CA THR A 106 -2.63 -13.86 -25.62
C THR A 106 -2.34 -12.56 -26.37
N ASN A 107 -1.50 -12.62 -27.41
CA ASN A 107 -1.10 -11.47 -28.24
C ASN A 107 -0.26 -10.37 -27.53
N LEU A 108 0.33 -10.64 -26.36
CA LEU A 108 1.12 -9.65 -25.62
C LEU A 108 2.23 -8.99 -26.46
N LYS A 109 2.91 -9.79 -27.30
CA LYS A 109 4.01 -9.31 -28.18
C LYS A 109 3.61 -8.21 -29.17
N ASN A 110 2.31 -8.03 -29.42
CA ASN A 110 1.80 -6.98 -30.30
C ASN A 110 1.55 -5.67 -29.56
N PHE A 111 1.59 -5.69 -28.22
CA PHE A 111 1.29 -4.56 -27.35
C PHE A 111 2.55 -3.99 -26.66
N VAL A 112 3.59 -4.81 -26.47
CA VAL A 112 4.76 -4.44 -25.66
C VAL A 112 6.07 -4.89 -26.30
N ASN A 113 7.15 -4.18 -26.00
CA ASN A 113 8.51 -4.57 -26.29
C ASN A 113 9.18 -5.24 -25.09
N ALA A 114 10.28 -5.95 -25.34
CA ALA A 114 11.09 -6.49 -24.26
C ALA A 114 11.72 -5.36 -23.43
N GLY A 115 11.59 -5.42 -22.11
CA GLY A 115 12.04 -4.37 -21.20
C GLY A 115 11.00 -3.28 -20.89
N ASP A 116 9.81 -3.34 -21.50
CA ASP A 116 8.72 -2.43 -21.12
C ASP A 116 8.20 -2.75 -19.71
N VAL A 117 7.88 -1.74 -18.92
CA VAL A 117 7.27 -1.92 -17.59
C VAL A 117 5.76 -1.86 -17.72
N ILE A 118 5.09 -2.98 -17.45
CA ILE A 118 3.66 -3.13 -17.64
C ILE A 118 2.96 -3.20 -16.28
N ALA A 119 1.96 -2.36 -16.07
CA ALA A 119 1.07 -2.46 -14.92
C ALA A 119 -0.09 -3.40 -15.22
N ILE A 120 -0.38 -4.27 -14.27
CA ILE A 120 -1.60 -5.08 -14.19
C ILE A 120 -2.53 -4.39 -13.21
N VAL A 121 -3.72 -4.02 -13.68
CA VAL A 121 -4.85 -3.55 -12.86
C VAL A 121 -5.95 -4.60 -12.92
N ILE A 122 -6.56 -4.92 -11.78
CA ILE A 122 -7.68 -5.84 -11.70
C ILE A 122 -8.96 -5.05 -11.46
N HIS A 123 -9.98 -5.26 -12.28
CA HIS A 123 -11.27 -4.63 -12.07
C HIS A 123 -12.39 -5.57 -12.53
N LYS A 124 -13.45 -5.75 -11.71
CA LYS A 124 -14.57 -6.66 -11.98
C LYS A 124 -14.12 -8.07 -12.42
N ASN A 125 -13.12 -8.62 -11.74
CA ASN A 125 -12.55 -9.94 -12.04
C ASN A 125 -11.97 -10.07 -13.47
N LYS A 126 -11.48 -8.96 -14.04
CA LYS A 126 -10.80 -8.88 -15.33
C LYS A 126 -9.45 -8.16 -15.16
N ILE A 127 -8.47 -8.51 -16.00
CA ILE A 127 -7.17 -7.85 -16.01
C ILE A 127 -7.12 -6.75 -17.09
N PHE A 128 -6.55 -5.61 -16.75
CA PHE A 128 -6.24 -4.52 -17.66
C PHE A 128 -4.74 -4.24 -17.61
N LEU A 129 -4.10 -4.20 -18.78
CA LEU A 129 -2.67 -3.93 -18.90
C LEU A 129 -2.42 -2.52 -19.42
N LEU A 130 -1.59 -1.77 -18.70
CA LEU A 130 -1.13 -0.44 -19.06
C LEU A 130 0.39 -0.46 -19.26
N ASN A 131 0.88 -0.01 -20.41
CA ASN A 131 2.31 0.07 -20.68
C ASN A 131 2.89 1.36 -20.08
N LEU A 132 3.52 1.27 -18.92
CA LEU A 132 4.05 2.44 -18.20
C LEU A 132 5.32 3.01 -18.82
N THR A 133 5.99 2.27 -19.71
CA THR A 133 7.13 2.77 -20.47
C THR A 133 6.68 3.76 -21.55
N VAL A 134 5.59 3.43 -22.25
CA VAL A 134 5.14 4.17 -23.44
C VAL A 134 4.07 5.21 -23.10
N SER A 135 3.09 4.87 -22.26
CA SER A 135 1.98 5.77 -21.94
C SER A 135 2.41 6.88 -20.99
N ASN A 136 1.74 8.04 -21.07
CA ASN A 136 1.77 9.04 -20.00
C ASN A 136 0.36 9.14 -19.41
N LEU A 137 0.14 8.41 -18.30
CA LEU A 137 -1.20 8.22 -17.74
C LEU A 137 -1.83 9.54 -17.30
N SER A 138 -1.02 10.49 -16.84
CA SER A 138 -1.51 11.81 -16.42
C SER A 138 -2.07 12.65 -17.58
N GLU A 139 -1.46 12.54 -18.77
CA GLU A 139 -1.96 13.21 -19.97
C GLU A 139 -3.13 12.43 -20.58
N SER A 140 -3.05 11.10 -20.62
CA SER A 140 -4.15 10.21 -21.02
C SER A 140 -5.43 10.51 -20.23
N TYR A 141 -5.33 10.73 -18.92
CA TYR A 141 -6.48 11.05 -18.08
C TYR A 141 -7.13 12.41 -18.39
N LYS A 142 -6.38 13.36 -18.94
CA LYS A 142 -6.89 14.68 -19.35
C LYS A 142 -7.57 14.64 -20.71
N LYS A 143 -7.13 13.76 -21.62
CA LYS A 143 -7.69 13.63 -22.98
C LYS A 143 -9.18 13.30 -22.94
N ASN A 144 -9.91 13.75 -23.96
CA ASN A 144 -11.29 13.33 -24.18
C ASN A 144 -11.29 11.93 -24.82
N ASN A 145 -12.24 11.07 -24.42
CA ASN A 145 -12.44 9.72 -24.96
C ASN A 145 -11.22 8.78 -24.88
N SER A 146 -10.31 9.00 -23.91
CA SER A 146 -9.21 8.06 -23.68
C SER A 146 -9.70 6.80 -22.98
N CYS A 147 -9.41 5.61 -23.53
CA CYS A 147 -9.75 4.34 -22.88
C CYS A 147 -9.05 4.18 -21.53
N ILE A 148 -7.83 4.73 -21.37
CA ILE A 148 -7.14 4.80 -20.06
C ILE A 148 -7.97 5.63 -19.08
N LYS A 149 -8.47 6.80 -19.49
CA LYS A 149 -9.32 7.64 -18.63
C LYS A 149 -10.60 6.92 -18.22
N GLU A 150 -11.23 6.22 -19.15
CA GLU A 150 -12.46 5.45 -18.90
C GLU A 150 -12.22 4.32 -17.90
N LEU A 151 -11.15 3.53 -18.07
CA LEU A 151 -10.75 2.50 -17.11
C LEU A 151 -10.57 3.08 -15.70
N ILE A 152 -9.80 4.15 -15.57
CA ILE A 152 -9.49 4.75 -14.27
C ILE A 152 -10.77 5.33 -13.61
N LYS A 153 -11.68 5.91 -14.39
CA LYS A 153 -12.99 6.38 -13.90
C LYS A 153 -13.90 5.23 -13.47
N GLU A 154 -13.95 4.15 -14.25
CA GLU A 154 -14.76 2.96 -13.92
C GLU A 154 -14.27 2.32 -12.62
N TYR A 155 -12.94 2.24 -12.45
CA TYR A 155 -12.31 1.80 -11.22
C TYR A 155 -12.78 2.64 -10.01
N HIS A 156 -12.78 3.97 -10.13
CA HIS A 156 -13.26 4.85 -9.06
C HIS A 156 -14.74 4.61 -8.71
N ASN A 157 -15.62 4.61 -9.71
CA ASN A 157 -17.07 4.64 -9.46
C ASN A 157 -17.57 3.48 -8.59
N ILE A 158 -16.90 2.34 -8.62
CA ILE A 158 -17.29 1.14 -7.86
C ILE A 158 -16.64 1.08 -6.49
N HIS A 159 -15.32 1.34 -6.43
CA HIS A 159 -14.57 1.26 -5.18
C HIS A 159 -15.00 2.32 -4.16
N PHE A 160 -15.58 3.45 -4.61
CA PHE A 160 -15.96 4.57 -3.73
C PHE A 160 -17.44 4.64 -3.33
N SER A 161 -18.27 3.64 -3.66
CA SER A 161 -19.72 3.68 -3.38
C SER A 161 -20.07 3.95 -1.91
N VAL A 162 -19.40 3.28 -0.96
CA VAL A 162 -19.58 3.47 0.49
C VAL A 162 -19.11 4.87 0.92
N SER A 163 -17.94 5.30 0.45
CA SER A 163 -17.38 6.63 0.77
C SER A 163 -18.26 7.76 0.24
N GLN A 164 -18.87 7.56 -0.94
CA GLN A 164 -19.80 8.50 -1.55
C GLN A 164 -21.14 8.56 -0.80
N GLU A 165 -21.64 7.41 -0.32
CA GLU A 165 -22.81 7.35 0.55
C GLU A 165 -22.57 8.15 1.84
N LEU A 166 -21.45 7.89 2.51
CA LEU A 166 -21.05 8.60 3.72
C LEU A 166 -20.95 10.12 3.47
N LEU A 167 -20.28 10.52 2.39
CA LEU A 167 -20.16 11.93 2.02
C LEU A 167 -21.52 12.59 1.81
N ASN A 168 -22.47 11.89 1.19
CA ASN A 168 -23.82 12.39 0.98
C ASN A 168 -24.58 12.57 2.30
N LYS A 169 -24.44 11.63 3.26
CA LYS A 169 -25.00 11.77 4.61
C LYS A 169 -24.41 12.98 5.34
N LEU A 170 -23.09 13.16 5.29
CA LEU A 170 -22.42 14.31 5.90
C LEU A 170 -22.85 15.64 5.27
N LYS A 171 -23.03 15.70 3.94
CA LYS A 171 -23.60 16.87 3.25
C LYS A 171 -25.03 17.16 3.69
N ALA A 172 -25.83 16.13 3.96
CA ALA A 172 -27.19 16.33 4.49
C ALA A 172 -27.16 16.93 5.90
N PHE A 173 -26.26 16.45 6.77
CA PHE A 173 -26.08 17.00 8.12
C PHE A 173 -25.51 18.43 8.11
N ALA A 174 -24.70 18.78 7.11
CA ALA A 174 -24.12 20.12 6.98
C ALA A 174 -25.13 21.20 6.55
N ARG A 175 -26.37 20.84 6.19
CA ARG A 175 -27.38 21.84 5.75
C ARG A 175 -27.79 22.80 6.85
N THR A 176 -27.76 22.35 8.10
CA THR A 176 -28.17 23.13 9.28
C THR A 176 -27.32 22.72 10.48
N PRO A 177 -27.00 23.66 11.40
CA PRO A 177 -26.35 23.29 12.65
C PRO A 177 -27.19 22.29 13.45
N PHE A 178 -26.54 21.36 14.14
CA PHE A 178 -27.21 20.36 14.98
C PHE A 178 -26.63 20.33 16.40
N PRO A 179 -27.43 20.01 17.43
CA PRO A 179 -26.99 20.04 18.81
C PRO A 179 -26.06 18.87 19.15
N ALA A 180 -25.11 19.11 20.05
CA ALA A 180 -24.28 18.09 20.66
C ALA A 180 -25.12 17.14 21.51
N LEU A 181 -24.88 15.83 21.40
CA LEU A 181 -25.54 14.81 22.23
C LEU A 181 -24.79 14.51 23.53
N LYS A 182 -23.58 15.08 23.70
CA LYS A 182 -22.73 14.95 24.89
C LYS A 182 -21.82 16.18 24.99
N ASN A 183 -21.32 16.48 26.19
CA ASN A 183 -20.33 17.54 26.43
C ASN A 183 -18.88 17.03 26.31
N GLY A 184 -17.96 17.94 26.01
CA GLY A 184 -16.50 17.72 26.04
C GLY A 184 -15.88 17.44 24.68
N ASP A 185 -14.55 17.26 24.64
CA ASP A 185 -13.77 17.20 23.39
C ASP A 185 -14.20 16.09 22.41
N THR A 186 -14.88 15.05 22.89
CA THR A 186 -15.40 13.94 22.07
C THR A 186 -16.85 14.14 21.62
N ALA A 187 -17.48 15.27 21.94
CA ALA A 187 -18.88 15.56 21.68
C ALA A 187 -19.25 15.45 20.18
N LEU A 188 -18.42 16.03 19.32
CA LEU A 188 -18.63 16.02 17.87
C LEU A 188 -18.57 14.59 17.29
N GLY A 189 -17.55 13.82 17.67
CA GLY A 189 -17.40 12.42 17.22
C GLY A 189 -18.59 11.56 17.63
N TYR A 190 -18.93 11.58 18.92
CA TYR A 190 -20.08 10.84 19.47
C TYR A 190 -21.40 11.23 18.80
N THR A 191 -21.62 12.52 18.57
CA THR A 191 -22.84 13.02 17.93
C THR A 191 -22.95 12.52 16.50
N LEU A 192 -21.86 12.59 15.72
CA LEU A 192 -21.83 12.13 14.33
C LEU A 192 -22.03 10.62 14.21
N GLU A 193 -21.37 9.82 15.05
CA GLU A 193 -21.56 8.36 15.09
C GLU A 193 -23.03 8.02 15.35
N THR A 194 -23.64 8.69 16.32
CA THR A 194 -25.06 8.49 16.66
C THR A 194 -25.98 8.86 15.50
N MET A 195 -25.75 10.00 14.83
CA MET A 195 -26.54 10.44 13.69
C MET A 195 -26.39 9.53 12.46
N LEU A 196 -25.23 8.87 12.32
CA LEU A 196 -24.98 7.86 11.27
C LEU A 196 -25.56 6.49 11.62
N GLY A 197 -26.13 6.31 12.82
CA GLY A 197 -26.67 5.04 13.30
C GLY A 197 -25.60 4.03 13.71
N ILE A 198 -24.38 4.49 14.00
CA ILE A 198 -23.27 3.65 14.45
C ILE A 198 -23.42 3.44 15.96
N PRO A 199 -23.62 2.20 16.45
CA PRO A 199 -23.75 1.95 17.88
C PRO A 199 -22.40 2.18 18.56
N ALA A 200 -22.40 2.89 19.69
CA ALA A 200 -21.21 3.06 20.51
C ALA A 200 -20.64 1.69 20.90
N ASN A 201 -19.47 1.35 20.38
CA ASN A 201 -18.78 0.12 20.72
C ASN A 201 -17.30 0.42 20.99
N SER A 202 -16.66 -0.43 21.81
CA SER A 202 -15.22 -0.35 22.11
C SER A 202 -14.37 -1.16 21.13
N ASN A 203 -14.94 -1.58 20.00
CA ASN A 203 -14.30 -2.48 19.05
C ASN A 203 -13.36 -1.68 18.14
N LYS A 204 -12.24 -2.29 17.73
CA LYS A 204 -11.23 -1.64 16.87
C LYS A 204 -11.58 -1.66 15.38
N GLN A 205 -12.83 -1.94 15.04
CA GLN A 205 -13.25 -2.02 13.65
C GLN A 205 -13.63 -0.62 13.14
N PRO A 206 -13.40 -0.30 11.85
CA PRO A 206 -13.71 1.01 11.31
C PRO A 206 -15.19 1.38 11.47
N ASP A 207 -15.46 2.65 11.70
CA ASP A 207 -16.76 3.14 12.19
C ASP A 207 -17.90 3.00 11.16
N TYR A 208 -17.62 3.24 9.88
CA TYR A 208 -18.63 3.24 8.81
C TYR A 208 -18.24 2.29 7.67
N HIS A 209 -18.67 1.03 7.76
CA HIS A 209 -18.47 0.01 6.72
C HIS A 209 -17.02 -0.12 6.21
N GLY A 210 -16.03 0.02 7.10
CA GLY A 210 -14.61 -0.02 6.74
C GLY A 210 -13.91 1.34 6.69
N ILE A 211 -14.64 2.44 6.80
CA ILE A 211 -14.13 3.82 6.86
C ILE A 211 -14.09 4.31 8.31
N GLU A 212 -12.94 4.79 8.75
CA GLU A 212 -12.74 5.45 10.05
C GLU A 212 -13.24 6.91 10.01
N LEU A 213 -13.87 7.37 11.08
CA LEU A 213 -14.28 8.75 11.27
C LEU A 213 -13.36 9.44 12.29
N LYS A 214 -12.74 10.55 11.90
CA LYS A 214 -11.90 11.36 12.81
C LYS A 214 -12.33 12.82 12.79
N SER A 215 -12.43 13.42 13.97
CA SER A 215 -12.65 14.87 14.14
C SER A 215 -11.48 15.48 14.92
N GLY A 216 -10.90 16.60 14.44
CA GLY A 216 -9.78 17.26 15.13
C GLY A 216 -8.94 18.23 14.31
N ARG A 217 -8.01 18.94 14.97
CA ARG A 217 -7.12 19.97 14.39
C ARG A 217 -5.69 19.43 14.23
N GLY A 218 -5.21 19.28 13.00
CA GLY A 218 -3.95 18.57 12.70
C GLY A 218 -2.66 19.40 12.81
N LYS A 219 -1.55 18.73 13.19
CA LYS A 219 -0.15 19.19 13.01
C LYS A 219 0.69 18.08 12.36
N ARG A 220 1.70 18.45 11.54
CA ARG A 220 2.54 17.53 10.72
C ARG A 220 4.03 17.57 11.07
N THR A 221 4.67 16.42 11.25
CA THR A 221 6.14 16.21 11.20
C THR A 221 6.49 14.99 10.31
N ARG A 222 7.70 14.40 10.35
CA ARG A 222 8.12 13.26 9.46
C ARG A 222 7.23 12.03 9.68
N THR A 223 6.93 11.28 8.61
CA THR A 223 5.90 10.22 8.63
C THR A 223 6.52 8.85 8.89
N THR A 224 6.44 8.37 10.12
CA THR A 224 6.53 6.93 10.41
C THR A 224 5.33 6.25 9.77
N LEU A 225 5.55 5.19 8.98
CA LEU A 225 4.44 4.40 8.42
C LEU A 225 3.77 3.62 9.55
N PHE A 226 4.52 2.77 10.23
CA PHE A 226 4.04 2.02 11.38
C PHE A 226 5.21 1.52 12.22
N ALA A 227 4.91 1.08 13.44
CA ALA A 227 5.83 0.33 14.28
C ALA A 227 5.39 -1.13 14.27
N GLN A 228 6.31 -2.07 14.04
CA GLN A 228 6.00 -3.50 14.04
C GLN A 228 7.21 -4.31 14.48
N VAL A 229 7.09 -5.00 15.61
CA VAL A 229 8.08 -5.99 16.05
C VAL A 229 8.08 -7.20 15.13
N ALA A 230 9.21 -7.90 15.08
CA ALA A 230 9.32 -9.15 14.34
C ALA A 230 8.38 -10.21 14.92
N ASP A 231 8.09 -11.23 14.11
CA ASP A 231 7.46 -12.44 14.61
C ASP A 231 8.51 -13.25 15.38
N TRP A 232 8.45 -13.19 16.71
CA TRP A 232 9.40 -13.88 17.58
C TRP A 232 9.32 -15.40 17.51
N ASN A 233 8.18 -15.97 17.06
CA ASN A 233 8.08 -17.42 16.90
C ASN A 233 8.95 -17.88 15.73
N LEU A 234 8.93 -17.12 14.63
CA LEU A 234 9.72 -17.40 13.43
C LEU A 234 11.19 -16.91 13.55
N SER A 235 11.45 -15.91 14.38
CA SER A 235 12.76 -15.27 14.49
C SER A 235 13.78 -16.06 15.32
N PRO A 236 15.07 -16.08 14.96
CA PRO A 236 16.12 -16.62 15.83
C PRO A 236 16.30 -15.84 17.14
N CYS A 237 16.28 -14.51 17.11
CA CYS A 237 16.17 -13.70 18.33
C CYS A 237 14.72 -13.69 18.80
N LYS A 238 14.47 -13.88 20.11
CA LYS A 238 13.11 -14.03 20.67
C LYS A 238 12.55 -12.75 21.29
N LYS A 239 13.36 -11.69 21.33
CA LYS A 239 13.00 -10.37 21.82
C LYS A 239 14.06 -9.35 21.40
N SER A 240 13.67 -8.09 21.38
CA SER A 240 14.53 -6.97 20.97
C SER A 240 15.76 -6.81 21.86
N SER A 241 15.70 -7.21 23.14
CA SER A 241 16.88 -7.17 24.00
C SER A 241 17.98 -8.12 23.54
N GLU A 242 17.65 -9.26 22.93
CA GLU A 242 18.65 -10.20 22.39
C GLU A 242 19.33 -9.64 21.14
N ILE A 243 18.57 -8.92 20.30
CA ILE A 243 19.13 -8.19 19.15
C ILE A 243 20.09 -7.11 19.66
N LEU A 244 19.68 -6.36 20.69
CA LEU A 244 20.54 -5.37 21.35
C LEU A 244 21.81 -6.02 21.90
N ASP A 245 21.70 -7.14 22.61
CA ASP A 245 22.86 -7.83 23.22
C ASP A 245 23.89 -8.27 22.18
N ARG A 246 23.45 -8.69 20.99
CA ARG A 246 24.35 -9.16 19.92
C ARG A 246 24.94 -8.05 19.08
N TYR A 247 24.16 -7.01 18.77
CA TYR A 247 24.51 -6.03 17.72
C TYR A 247 24.54 -4.58 18.21
N GLY A 248 24.22 -4.35 19.48
CA GLY A 248 24.26 -3.03 20.11
C GLY A 248 25.68 -2.52 20.35
N TYR A 249 25.77 -1.24 20.70
CA TYR A 249 27.01 -0.55 20.99
C TYR A 249 26.86 0.38 22.19
N GLN A 250 27.96 0.58 22.91
CA GLN A 250 28.00 1.56 24.01
C GLN A 250 27.94 2.98 23.45
N ARG A 251 27.10 3.82 24.04
CA ARG A 251 27.01 5.24 23.71
C ARG A 251 26.63 6.03 24.95
N ASP A 252 27.62 6.78 25.44
CA ASP A 252 27.59 7.46 26.73
C ASP A 252 27.38 6.41 27.83
N ASP A 253 26.48 6.66 28.79
CA ASP A 253 26.13 5.69 29.82
C ASP A 253 25.26 4.54 29.30
N ASP A 254 24.59 4.69 28.14
CA ASP A 254 23.63 3.71 27.65
C ASP A 254 24.25 2.69 26.68
N PHE A 255 23.61 1.53 26.56
CA PHE A 255 23.88 0.57 25.49
C PHE A 255 22.72 0.59 24.49
N LYS A 256 23.00 0.84 23.21
CA LYS A 256 21.98 1.20 22.19
C LYS A 256 22.16 0.38 20.91
N LEU A 257 21.05 0.13 20.23
CA LEU A 257 21.02 -0.28 18.83
C LEU A 257 20.11 0.68 18.08
N TYR A 258 20.70 1.81 17.66
CA TYR A 258 20.04 2.81 16.82
C TYR A 258 20.66 2.75 15.44
N CYS A 259 19.96 2.11 14.50
CA CYS A 259 20.41 1.93 13.13
C CYS A 259 19.23 1.78 12.17
N THR A 260 19.43 2.15 10.91
CA THR A 260 18.49 1.88 9.82
C THR A 260 18.88 0.59 9.12
N VAL A 261 17.90 -0.26 8.82
CA VAL A 261 18.05 -1.51 8.08
C VAL A 261 17.32 -1.37 6.74
N SER A 262 17.96 -1.80 5.66
CA SER A 262 17.43 -1.72 4.30
C SER A 262 17.76 -2.99 3.53
N THR A 263 17.09 -3.21 2.40
CA THR A 263 17.39 -4.30 1.45
C THR A 263 18.60 -4.01 0.57
N GLN A 264 19.04 -2.76 0.50
CA GLN A 264 20.05 -2.33 -0.47
C GLN A 264 21.47 -2.69 -0.02
N LYS A 265 21.78 -2.50 1.26
CA LYS A 265 23.11 -2.76 1.81
C LYS A 265 23.06 -3.00 3.32
N ASN A 266 24.11 -3.66 3.81
CA ASN A 266 24.42 -3.74 5.23
C ASN A 266 24.62 -2.33 5.80
N ASN A 267 24.12 -2.11 7.02
CA ASN A 267 24.45 -0.93 7.80
C ASN A 267 25.78 -1.12 8.55
N THR A 268 26.19 -0.13 9.34
CA THR A 268 27.47 -0.16 10.08
C THR A 268 27.52 -1.20 11.19
N GLN A 269 26.37 -1.73 11.63
CA GLN A 269 26.25 -2.87 12.56
C GLN A 269 26.19 -4.20 11.80
N GLY A 270 26.35 -4.21 10.48
CA GLY A 270 26.32 -5.40 9.64
C GLY A 270 24.92 -5.95 9.36
N LEU A 271 23.85 -5.24 9.73
CA LEU A 271 22.47 -5.69 9.55
C LEU A 271 21.92 -5.26 8.17
N GLN A 272 21.22 -6.16 7.49
CA GLN A 272 20.55 -5.94 6.21
C GLN A 272 19.24 -6.73 6.14
N PHE A 273 18.28 -6.22 5.36
CA PHE A 273 17.12 -7.00 4.98
C PHE A 273 17.36 -7.84 3.72
N ILE A 274 16.78 -9.03 3.71
CA ILE A 274 16.59 -9.86 2.54
C ILE A 274 15.11 -10.22 2.51
N TYR A 275 14.47 -10.02 1.35
CA TYR A 275 13.08 -10.42 1.19
C TYR A 275 13.00 -11.82 0.58
N ASN A 276 12.42 -12.76 1.32
CA ASN A 276 12.19 -14.14 0.91
C ASN A 276 10.81 -14.27 0.27
N GLU A 277 10.78 -14.17 -1.05
CA GLU A 277 9.55 -14.23 -1.86
C GLU A 277 8.82 -15.58 -1.78
N GLN A 278 9.53 -16.68 -1.51
CA GLN A 278 8.89 -18.00 -1.41
C GLN A 278 8.06 -18.13 -0.13
N ARG A 279 8.49 -17.46 0.93
CA ARG A 279 7.83 -17.51 2.24
C ARG A 279 7.00 -16.27 2.57
N ASP A 280 7.01 -15.26 1.70
CA ASP A 280 6.48 -13.92 2.00
C ASP A 280 7.06 -13.39 3.32
N GLN A 281 8.39 -13.31 3.42
CA GLN A 281 9.08 -12.91 4.65
C GLN A 281 10.11 -11.82 4.39
N LEU A 282 10.05 -10.74 5.15
CA LEU A 282 11.17 -9.82 5.30
C LEU A 282 12.07 -10.34 6.41
N GLU A 283 13.28 -10.72 6.05
CA GLU A 283 14.25 -11.33 6.95
C GLU A 283 15.39 -10.34 7.23
N GLU A 284 15.71 -10.09 8.49
CA GLU A 284 16.92 -9.35 8.89
C GLU A 284 18.08 -10.31 9.07
N TRP A 285 19.20 -10.00 8.44
CA TRP A 285 20.42 -10.81 8.44
C TRP A 285 21.60 -9.98 8.92
N TYR A 286 22.47 -10.59 9.74
CA TYR A 286 23.80 -10.06 10.05
C TYR A 286 24.81 -10.62 9.06
N LEU A 287 25.43 -9.71 8.31
CA LEU A 287 26.43 -9.98 7.26
C LEU A 287 26.00 -11.02 6.22
N ARG A 288 24.68 -11.21 6.05
CA ARG A 288 24.05 -12.26 5.19
C ARG A 288 24.34 -13.71 5.60
N ASP A 289 24.91 -13.92 6.77
CA ASP A 289 25.26 -15.26 7.26
C ASP A 289 24.32 -15.71 8.38
N ASN A 290 23.93 -14.79 9.27
CA ASN A 290 23.16 -15.11 10.46
C ASN A 290 21.79 -14.42 10.41
N LEU A 291 20.73 -15.23 10.32
CA LEU A 291 19.36 -14.72 10.41
C LEU A 291 19.11 -14.18 11.83
N VAL A 292 18.55 -12.98 11.91
CA VAL A 292 18.33 -12.23 13.16
C VAL A 292 16.87 -12.26 13.55
N ALA A 293 16.01 -11.80 12.63
CA ALA A 293 14.60 -11.57 12.87
C ALA A 293 13.78 -11.69 11.58
N ILE A 294 12.50 -12.05 11.69
CA ILE A 294 11.60 -12.28 10.56
C ILE A 294 10.30 -11.50 10.75
N TRP A 295 9.85 -10.83 9.70
CA TRP A 295 8.51 -10.27 9.58
C TRP A 295 7.78 -10.93 8.42
N PRO A 296 6.68 -11.66 8.65
CA PRO A 296 5.79 -12.07 7.57
C PRO A 296 5.29 -10.85 6.81
N GLY A 297 5.27 -10.88 5.47
CA GLY A 297 4.81 -9.74 4.69
C GLY A 297 3.31 -9.50 4.86
N GLU A 298 2.51 -10.55 5.09
CA GLU A 298 1.11 -10.41 5.47
C GLU A 298 0.96 -9.58 6.77
N LEU A 299 1.77 -9.86 7.79
CA LEU A 299 1.79 -9.08 9.03
C LEU A 299 2.08 -7.60 8.76
N LEU A 300 3.06 -7.31 7.90
CA LEU A 300 3.41 -5.93 7.52
C LEU A 300 2.27 -5.23 6.75
N ARG A 301 1.65 -5.92 5.78
CA ARG A 301 0.51 -5.39 5.01
C ARG A 301 -0.70 -5.12 5.90
N ASN A 302 -1.03 -6.05 6.80
CA ASN A 302 -2.12 -5.90 7.76
C ASN A 302 -1.86 -4.73 8.72
N ARG A 303 -0.63 -4.59 9.23
CA ARG A 303 -0.28 -3.45 10.08
C ARG A 303 -0.37 -2.11 9.33
N LEU A 304 0.08 -2.06 8.08
CA LEU A 304 -0.03 -0.87 7.24
C LEU A 304 -1.51 -0.50 7.02
N LYS A 305 -2.35 -1.47 6.68
CA LYS A 305 -3.80 -1.30 6.47
C LYS A 305 -4.51 -0.83 7.74
N GLU A 306 -4.23 -1.45 8.89
CA GLU A 306 -4.80 -1.05 10.18
C GLU A 306 -4.42 0.39 10.54
N LYS A 307 -3.14 0.75 10.35
CA LYS A 307 -2.64 2.07 10.76
C LYS A 307 -3.14 3.20 9.86
N HIS A 308 -3.36 2.91 8.58
CA HIS A 308 -3.77 3.86 7.55
C HIS A 308 -5.05 3.41 6.87
N ALA A 309 -6.04 3.01 7.65
CA ALA A 309 -7.36 2.73 7.14
C ALA A 309 -7.92 3.96 6.43
N GLU A 310 -8.81 3.73 5.46
CA GLU A 310 -9.58 4.80 4.85
C GLU A 310 -10.26 5.63 5.93
N THR A 311 -10.08 6.96 5.90
CA THR A 311 -10.49 7.85 6.98
C THR A 311 -11.17 9.10 6.42
N PHE A 312 -12.29 9.49 7.03
CA PHE A 312 -12.94 10.78 6.84
C PHE A 312 -12.59 11.71 8.01
N TRP A 313 -11.82 12.75 7.70
CA TRP A 313 -11.44 13.80 8.64
C TRP A 313 -12.46 14.94 8.57
N ILE A 314 -13.38 14.96 9.53
CA ILE A 314 -14.53 15.85 9.55
C ILE A 314 -14.18 17.10 10.35
N GLU A 315 -14.34 18.26 9.72
CA GLU A 315 -14.17 19.57 10.35
C GLU A 315 -15.53 20.24 10.56
N ALA A 316 -15.77 20.71 11.77
CA ALA A 316 -16.96 21.45 12.15
C ALA A 316 -16.61 22.74 12.90
N LYS A 317 -17.48 23.74 12.76
CA LYS A 317 -17.56 24.86 13.68
C LYS A 317 -18.44 24.47 14.86
N SER A 318 -18.17 25.08 16.00
CA SER A 318 -18.96 24.93 17.22
C SER A 318 -19.38 26.32 17.71
N GLU A 319 -20.63 26.45 18.11
CA GLU A 319 -21.19 27.65 18.73
C GLU A 319 -22.14 27.23 19.86
N ILE A 320 -22.10 27.92 21.00
CA ILE A 320 -23.01 27.64 22.11
C ILE A 320 -24.25 28.50 21.95
N VAL A 321 -25.42 27.86 21.80
CA VAL A 321 -26.73 28.53 21.70
C VAL A 321 -27.62 27.98 22.80
N ASN A 322 -28.10 28.86 23.69
CA ASN A 322 -28.95 28.48 24.83
C ASN A 322 -28.35 27.33 25.68
N GLU A 323 -27.07 27.46 26.05
CA GLU A 323 -26.28 26.47 26.82
C GLU A 323 -26.02 25.12 26.11
N ILE A 324 -26.50 24.94 24.88
CA ILE A 324 -26.26 23.74 24.07
C ILE A 324 -25.20 24.05 23.02
N GLU A 325 -24.17 23.22 22.95
CA GLU A 325 -23.18 23.29 21.88
C GLU A 325 -23.81 22.84 20.56
N MET A 326 -23.73 23.69 19.53
CA MET A 326 -24.25 23.44 18.18
C MET A 326 -23.07 23.24 17.24
N PHE A 327 -23.09 22.14 16.47
CA PHE A 327 -22.09 21.85 15.46
C PHE A 327 -22.59 22.19 14.06
N GLN A 328 -21.73 22.83 13.27
CA GLN A 328 -21.94 23.06 11.84
C GLN A 328 -20.78 22.44 11.08
N LEU A 329 -21.04 21.37 10.33
CA LEU A 329 -20.02 20.75 9.49
C LEU A 329 -19.61 21.71 8.37
N VAL A 330 -18.30 21.77 8.09
CA VAL A 330 -17.73 22.70 7.10
C VAL A 330 -17.11 21.93 5.94
N LYS A 331 -16.23 20.98 6.24
CA LYS A 331 -15.49 20.24 5.24
C LYS A 331 -15.13 18.85 5.73
N VAL A 332 -14.83 17.99 4.76
CA VAL A 332 -14.29 16.65 4.99
C VAL A 332 -13.04 16.48 4.16
N THR A 333 -11.95 16.04 4.79
CA THR A 333 -10.81 15.49 4.06
C THR A 333 -10.90 13.98 4.09
N HIS A 334 -11.01 13.35 2.93
CA HIS A 334 -11.03 11.90 2.75
C HIS A 334 -9.64 11.41 2.39
N THR A 335 -9.11 10.49 3.19
CA THR A 335 -7.86 9.77 2.91
C THR A 335 -8.18 8.31 2.66
N GLN A 336 -7.74 7.75 1.54
CA GLN A 336 -7.95 6.34 1.21
C GLN A 336 -6.88 5.44 1.83
N SER A 337 -7.16 4.13 1.86
CA SER A 337 -6.20 3.11 2.26
C SER A 337 -4.97 3.11 1.33
N PRO A 338 -3.77 2.75 1.82
CA PRO A 338 -2.57 2.63 0.99
C PRO A 338 -2.68 1.49 -0.03
N ILE A 339 -1.93 1.61 -1.12
CA ILE A 339 -1.80 0.58 -2.16
C ILE A 339 -0.92 -0.56 -1.62
N LEU A 340 -1.55 -1.59 -1.06
CA LEU A 340 -0.90 -2.66 -0.31
C LEU A 340 0.02 -3.51 -1.19
N SER A 341 -0.31 -3.67 -2.48
CA SER A 341 0.55 -4.36 -3.44
C SER A 341 1.92 -3.70 -3.61
N GLN A 342 2.05 -2.40 -3.31
CA GLN A 342 3.32 -1.66 -3.43
C GLN A 342 4.22 -1.78 -2.21
N LEU A 343 3.74 -2.26 -1.06
CA LEU A 343 4.54 -2.29 0.19
C LEU A 343 5.84 -3.08 0.01
N VAL A 344 5.76 -4.33 -0.47
CA VAL A 344 6.93 -5.20 -0.64
C VAL A 344 7.87 -4.68 -1.74
N PRO A 345 7.38 -4.29 -2.94
CA PRO A 345 8.23 -3.64 -3.94
C PRO A 345 9.00 -2.43 -3.41
N LEU A 346 8.38 -1.57 -2.60
CA LEU A 346 9.04 -0.41 -2.02
C LEU A 346 10.09 -0.79 -0.95
N ILE A 347 9.86 -1.86 -0.19
CA ILE A 347 10.86 -2.44 0.73
C ILE A 347 12.03 -3.03 -0.07
N GLN A 348 11.76 -3.82 -1.11
CA GLN A 348 12.79 -4.46 -1.95
C GLN A 348 13.68 -3.44 -2.66
N ASN A 349 13.13 -2.27 -3.03
CA ASN A 349 13.87 -1.16 -3.64
C ASN A 349 14.53 -0.23 -2.60
N GLY A 350 14.39 -0.50 -1.31
CA GLY A 350 14.99 0.30 -0.24
C GLY A 350 14.37 1.69 -0.02
N ILE A 351 13.23 1.95 -0.66
CA ILE A 351 12.44 3.18 -0.46
C ILE A 351 11.80 3.15 0.93
N ILE A 352 11.34 1.97 1.35
CA ILE A 352 10.93 1.70 2.72
C ILE A 352 12.09 1.04 3.47
N THR A 353 12.43 1.60 4.62
CA THR A 353 13.46 1.10 5.53
C THR A 353 12.89 0.96 6.94
N MET A 354 13.62 0.30 7.83
CA MET A 354 13.24 0.15 9.24
C MET A 354 14.32 0.70 10.15
N ASP A 355 13.94 1.52 11.14
CA ASP A 355 14.85 1.95 12.20
C ASP A 355 14.68 1.05 13.43
N HIS A 356 15.76 0.39 13.85
CA HIS A 356 15.88 -0.15 15.20
C HIS A 356 16.12 1.01 16.18
N LEU A 357 15.35 1.03 17.27
CA LEU A 357 15.42 2.06 18.32
C LEU A 357 15.43 1.42 19.71
N ILE A 358 16.39 0.52 19.93
CA ILE A 358 16.50 -0.27 21.16
C ILE A 358 17.56 0.36 22.08
N LYS A 359 17.24 0.55 23.35
CA LYS A 359 18.14 1.14 24.35
C LYS A 359 18.05 0.40 25.68
N ARG A 360 19.20 0.05 26.24
CA ARG A 360 19.40 -0.31 27.65
C ARG A 360 19.91 0.93 28.39
N ASN A 361 19.17 1.35 29.41
CA ASN A 361 19.55 2.48 30.24
C ASN A 361 20.77 2.12 31.11
N GLY A 362 21.81 2.95 31.10
CA GLY A 362 23.04 2.71 31.86
C GLY A 362 22.87 2.67 33.38
N LYS A 363 21.92 3.44 33.92
CA LYS A 363 21.69 3.59 35.36
C LYS A 363 20.79 2.49 35.92
N THR A 364 19.81 2.03 35.14
CA THR A 364 18.79 1.09 35.61
C THR A 364 18.88 -0.30 35.00
N GLY A 365 19.69 -0.49 33.95
CA GLY A 365 19.76 -1.73 33.18
C GLY A 365 18.50 -2.04 32.35
N LYS A 366 17.44 -1.21 32.44
CA LYS A 366 16.17 -1.47 31.75
C LYS A 366 16.32 -1.31 30.23
N VAL A 367 15.90 -2.34 29.50
CA VAL A 367 15.79 -2.31 28.04
C VAL A 367 14.43 -1.77 27.62
N SER A 368 14.42 -0.85 26.66
CA SER A 368 13.21 -0.37 25.99
C SER A 368 13.44 -0.31 24.48
N GLU A 369 12.40 -0.65 23.73
CA GLU A 369 12.35 -0.50 22.29
C GLU A 369 11.20 0.46 21.95
N LYS A 370 11.48 1.51 21.19
CA LYS A 370 10.45 2.48 20.74
C LYS A 370 9.61 1.98 19.56
N GLY A 371 9.66 0.67 19.31
CA GLY A 371 9.19 -0.05 18.14
C GLY A 371 10.20 -0.03 16.98
N PRO A 372 10.38 -1.14 16.23
CA PRO A 372 11.02 -1.08 14.94
C PRO A 372 10.14 -0.27 14.00
N LEU A 373 10.64 0.86 13.53
CA LEU A 373 9.84 1.86 12.81
C LEU A 373 10.05 1.73 11.32
N PHE A 374 9.03 1.29 10.59
CA PHE A 374 9.02 1.32 9.14
C PHE A 374 8.75 2.74 8.65
N LYS A 375 9.64 3.24 7.78
CA LYS A 375 9.69 4.64 7.36
C LYS A 375 9.93 4.74 5.86
N MET A 376 9.45 5.84 5.29
CA MET A 376 9.78 6.28 3.94
C MET A 376 9.95 7.80 3.92
N ASN A 377 10.58 8.34 2.88
CA ASN A 377 10.68 9.79 2.76
C ASN A 377 9.34 10.39 2.34
N LYS A 378 9.11 11.66 2.70
CA LYS A 378 7.85 12.35 2.37
C LYS A 378 7.60 12.46 0.87
N HIS A 379 8.65 12.62 0.07
CA HIS A 379 8.53 12.73 -1.39
C HIS A 379 8.15 11.39 -2.04
N ASP A 380 8.39 10.27 -1.36
CA ASP A 380 8.04 8.93 -1.83
C ASP A 380 6.62 8.52 -1.42
N LEU A 381 5.97 9.21 -0.47
CA LEU A 381 4.60 8.90 -0.02
C LEU A 381 3.60 8.71 -1.17
N PRO A 382 3.65 9.49 -2.27
CA PRO A 382 2.78 9.29 -3.43
C PRO A 382 2.98 7.97 -4.19
N LEU A 383 3.95 7.14 -3.83
CA LEU A 383 4.11 5.77 -4.34
C LEU A 383 3.32 4.73 -3.54
N LEU A 384 2.81 5.09 -2.37
CA LEU A 384 2.09 4.19 -1.48
C LEU A 384 0.69 4.70 -1.10
N PHE A 385 0.52 6.02 -0.96
CA PHE A 385 -0.72 6.61 -0.49
C PHE A 385 -1.47 7.35 -1.60
N PRO A 386 -2.78 7.08 -1.75
CA PRO A 386 -3.63 7.89 -2.61
C PRO A 386 -3.68 9.35 -2.17
N GLU A 387 -4.05 10.24 -3.11
CA GLU A 387 -4.10 11.67 -2.82
C GLU A 387 -5.32 12.00 -1.96
N PRO A 388 -5.17 12.69 -0.82
CA PRO A 388 -6.31 13.11 -0.02
C PRO A 388 -7.23 14.05 -0.80
N ILE A 389 -8.53 13.80 -0.76
CA ILE A 389 -9.54 14.65 -1.41
C ILE A 389 -10.25 15.47 -0.32
N THR A 390 -10.40 16.77 -0.53
CA THR A 390 -11.16 17.63 0.40
C THR A 390 -12.45 18.08 -0.26
N TYR A 391 -13.57 17.84 0.43
CA TYR A 391 -14.91 18.23 0.02
C TYR A 391 -15.41 19.36 0.92
N SER A 392 -15.89 20.45 0.30
CA SER A 392 -16.76 21.39 1.01
C SER A 392 -18.10 20.71 1.28
N LEU A 393 -18.62 20.85 2.50
CA LEU A 393 -19.95 20.38 2.86
C LEU A 393 -21.00 21.48 2.81
N VAL A 394 -20.56 22.74 2.82
CA VAL A 394 -21.35 23.96 2.66
C VAL A 394 -21.07 24.66 1.34
#